data_AF-Q12091-F1
#
_entry.id   AF-Q12091-F1
#
_cell.length_a   1.000
_cell.length_b   1.000
_cell.length_c   1.000
_cell.angle_alpha   90.00
_cell.angle_beta   90.00
_cell.angle_gamma   90.00
#
_symmetry.space_group_name_H-M   'P 1'
#
loop_
_entity.id
_entity.type
_entity.pdbx_description
1 polymer ?
#
loop_
_entity_poly.entity_id
_entity_poly.type
_entity_poly.pdbx_seq_one_letter_code
_entity_poly.pdbx_strand_id
1 'polypeptide(L)'
;MSFIKNLLFGGVKTSEDPTGLTGNGASNTNDSNKGSEPVVAGNFFPRTLSKFNGHDDEKIFIAIRGKVYDCTRGRQFYGPSGPYTNFAGHDASRGLALNSFDLDVIKDWDQPIDPLDDLTKEQIDALDEWQEHFENKYPCIGTLIPEPGVNV
;
A
#
# COMPACT_ATOMS: atom_id res chain seq x y z
N MET A 1 7.76 37.41 -36.46
CA MET A 1 8.25 36.06 -36.87
C MET A 1 8.42 35.24 -35.60
N SER A 2 7.85 34.03 -35.57
CA SER A 2 7.84 33.03 -34.48
C SER A 2 6.97 33.37 -33.27
N PHE A 3 5.75 32.82 -33.13
CA PHE A 3 5.30 31.41 -32.98
C PHE A 3 5.75 30.80 -31.65
N ILE A 4 4.83 30.76 -30.67
CA ILE A 4 4.43 29.58 -29.85
C ILE A 4 3.32 30.06 -28.89
N LYS A 5 2.08 29.68 -29.20
CA LYS A 5 0.95 29.65 -28.26
C LYS A 5 -0.05 28.65 -28.84
N ASN A 6 -0.01 27.42 -28.33
CA ASN A 6 -1.10 26.44 -28.28
C ASN A 6 -0.54 25.12 -27.77
N LEU A 7 -0.96 24.67 -26.58
CA LEU A 7 -1.55 23.34 -26.35
C LEU A 7 -2.03 23.27 -24.89
N LEU A 8 -3.33 23.38 -24.66
CA LEU A 8 -4.34 22.31 -24.55
C LEU A 8 -4.30 21.58 -23.19
N PHE A 9 -5.43 21.73 -22.48
CA PHE A 9 -6.20 20.70 -21.77
C PHE A 9 -5.51 19.76 -20.79
N GLY A 10 -6.08 19.67 -19.59
CA GLY A 10 -6.06 18.45 -18.79
C GLY A 10 -6.06 18.75 -17.30
N GLY A 11 -7.23 18.71 -16.67
CA GLY A 11 -7.34 18.79 -15.22
C GLY A 11 -6.58 17.63 -14.58
N VAL A 12 -5.61 17.96 -13.73
CA VAL A 12 -4.89 16.98 -12.90
C VAL A 12 -5.86 16.56 -11.80
N LYS A 13 -6.39 15.34 -11.91
CA LYS A 13 -6.88 14.58 -10.76
C LYS A 13 -5.65 13.93 -10.14
N THR A 14 -5.16 14.45 -9.03
CA THR A 14 -4.04 13.89 -8.28
C THR A 14 -4.51 12.65 -7.51
N SER A 15 -4.86 11.58 -8.22
CA SER A 15 -5.20 10.27 -7.65
C SER A 15 -4.52 9.14 -8.44
N GLU A 16 -3.52 9.48 -9.26
CA GLU A 16 -2.73 8.50 -10.00
C GLU A 16 -1.71 7.87 -9.04
N ASP A 17 -1.84 6.56 -8.81
CA ASP A 17 -0.82 5.79 -8.10
C ASP A 17 0.54 5.98 -8.82
N PRO A 18 1.57 6.54 -8.13
CA PRO A 18 2.88 6.85 -8.71
C PRO A 18 3.64 5.60 -9.12
N THR A 19 3.17 4.41 -8.73
CA THR A 19 3.72 3.14 -9.18
C THR A 19 3.37 2.80 -10.63
N GLY A 20 2.52 3.59 -11.30
CA GLY A 20 2.28 3.48 -12.75
C GLY A 20 1.66 2.15 -13.21
N LEU A 21 1.29 1.27 -12.28
CA LEU A 21 0.61 0.02 -12.57
C LEU A 21 -0.89 0.33 -12.69
N THR A 22 -1.28 0.80 -13.87
CA THR A 22 -2.69 0.97 -14.22
C THR A 22 -3.30 -0.41 -14.47
N GLY A 23 -4.37 -0.74 -13.74
CA GLY A 23 -5.12 -1.97 -13.92
C GLY A 23 -5.93 -1.92 -15.22
N ASN A 24 -5.30 -2.16 -16.38
CA ASN A 24 -6.01 -2.41 -17.63
C ASN A 24 -5.15 -3.22 -18.61
N GLY A 25 -5.26 -4.54 -18.54
CA GLY A 25 -4.65 -5.49 -19.47
C GLY A 25 -5.67 -6.51 -19.96
N ALA A 26 -6.62 -6.07 -20.79
CA ALA A 26 -7.53 -6.96 -21.51
C ALA A 26 -7.02 -7.22 -22.93
N SER A 27 -6.43 -8.41 -23.19
CA SER A 27 -6.65 -9.23 -24.41
C SER A 27 -5.61 -10.37 -24.59
N ASN A 28 -6.15 -11.58 -24.74
CA ASN A 28 -5.63 -12.77 -25.46
C ASN A 28 -4.31 -13.43 -25.00
N THR A 29 -4.40 -14.60 -24.36
CA THR A 29 -4.18 -15.93 -24.96
C THR A 29 -4.18 -17.05 -23.89
N ASN A 30 -4.66 -18.23 -24.27
CA ASN A 30 -4.80 -19.45 -23.46
C ASN A 30 -3.48 -19.86 -22.76
N ASP A 31 -3.45 -19.94 -21.42
CA ASP A 31 -2.65 -20.95 -20.72
C ASP A 31 -3.07 -21.16 -19.25
N SER A 32 -3.58 -22.36 -18.97
CA SER A 32 -3.36 -23.19 -17.78
C SER A 32 -3.44 -22.59 -16.36
N ASN A 33 -4.58 -22.88 -15.70
CA ASN A 33 -4.65 -23.56 -14.41
C ASN A 33 -3.56 -23.21 -13.35
N LYS A 34 -3.78 -22.14 -12.57
CA LYS A 34 -3.29 -22.04 -11.19
C LYS A 34 -4.44 -21.55 -10.32
N GLY A 35 -5.06 -22.48 -9.61
CA GLY A 35 -6.12 -22.19 -8.65
C GLY A 35 -5.67 -21.12 -7.66
N SER A 36 -6.47 -20.08 -7.56
CA SER A 36 -6.46 -19.19 -6.39
C SER A 36 -6.82 -20.04 -5.18
N GLU A 37 -5.81 -20.53 -4.47
CA GLU A 37 -6.03 -21.01 -3.11
C GLU A 37 -6.67 -19.86 -2.32
N PRO A 38 -7.74 -20.11 -1.56
CA PRO A 38 -8.26 -19.09 -0.66
C PRO A 38 -7.13 -18.79 0.32
N VAL A 39 -6.51 -17.61 0.19
CA VAL A 39 -5.60 -17.11 1.21
C VAL A 39 -6.43 -17.05 2.47
N VAL A 40 -6.18 -17.97 3.41
CA VAL A 40 -6.81 -17.94 4.73
C VAL A 40 -6.37 -16.61 5.31
N ALA A 41 -7.31 -15.65 5.35
CA ALA A 41 -7.06 -14.31 5.85
C ALA A 41 -6.45 -14.46 7.26
N GLY A 42 -5.15 -14.22 7.33
CA GLY A 42 -4.36 -14.44 8.54
C GLY A 42 -4.42 -13.22 9.43
N ASN A 43 -4.37 -13.44 10.74
CA ASN A 43 -4.10 -12.36 11.66
C ASN A 43 -2.59 -12.08 11.66
N PHE A 44 -2.20 -10.85 11.34
CA PHE A 44 -0.82 -10.38 11.40
C PHE A 44 -0.65 -9.47 12.61
N PHE A 45 0.42 -9.69 13.36
CA PHE A 45 0.90 -8.73 14.37
C PHE A 45 1.91 -7.78 13.73
N PRO A 46 2.06 -6.52 14.20
CA PRO A 46 3.07 -5.59 13.68
C PRO A 46 4.46 -6.20 13.62
N ARG A 47 4.86 -6.96 14.65
CA ARG A 47 6.13 -7.70 14.71
C ARG A 47 6.29 -8.76 13.62
N THR A 48 5.20 -9.45 13.27
CA THR A 48 5.24 -10.48 12.22
C THR A 48 5.19 -9.82 10.85
N LEU A 49 4.43 -8.74 10.70
CA LEU A 49 4.35 -7.95 9.47
C LEU A 49 5.71 -7.35 9.11
N SER A 50 6.46 -6.83 10.08
CA SER A 50 7.76 -6.18 9.87
C SER A 50 8.82 -7.08 9.25
N LYS A 51 8.66 -8.41 9.33
CA LYS A 51 9.55 -9.39 8.68
C LYS A 51 9.32 -9.49 7.17
N PHE A 52 8.15 -9.08 6.68
CA PHE A 52 7.79 -9.12 5.26
C PHE A 52 8.04 -7.76 4.61
N ASN A 53 9.29 -7.30 4.68
CA ASN A 53 9.74 -6.00 4.20
C ASN A 53 10.51 -6.09 2.86
N GLY A 54 10.61 -7.28 2.25
CA GLY A 54 11.40 -7.51 1.05
C GLY A 54 12.90 -7.68 1.27
N HIS A 55 13.40 -7.48 2.50
CA HIS A 55 14.77 -7.68 2.94
C HIS A 55 14.94 -8.98 3.74
N ASP A 56 14.21 -9.12 4.86
CA ASP A 56 14.26 -10.30 5.73
C ASP A 56 13.53 -11.50 5.10
N ASP A 57 12.41 -11.23 4.45
CA ASP A 57 11.69 -12.15 3.57
C ASP A 57 11.61 -11.53 2.16
N GLU A 58 11.53 -12.35 1.11
CA GLU A 58 11.37 -11.86 -0.26
C GLU A 58 10.00 -11.18 -0.47
N LYS A 59 9.00 -11.60 0.32
CA LYS A 59 7.65 -11.05 0.29
C LYS A 59 7.59 -9.66 0.91
N ILE A 60 6.67 -8.86 0.39
CA ILE A 60 6.42 -7.50 0.86
C ILE A 60 4.96 -7.37 1.22
N PHE A 61 4.68 -7.23 2.51
CA PHE A 61 3.33 -7.01 3.01
C PHE A 61 3.19 -5.60 3.55
N ILE A 62 2.04 -4.98 3.28
CA ILE A 62 1.74 -3.61 3.72
C ILE A 62 0.36 -3.61 4.34
N ALA A 63 0.22 -3.01 5.51
CA ALA A 63 -1.08 -2.82 6.14
C ALA A 63 -1.66 -1.45 5.80
N ILE A 64 -2.97 -1.40 5.55
CA ILE A 64 -3.76 -0.18 5.34
C ILE A 64 -5.12 -0.38 6.03
N ARG A 65 -5.44 0.50 6.97
CA ARG A 65 -6.64 0.48 7.83
C ARG A 65 -6.91 -0.88 8.45
N GLY A 66 -5.85 -1.49 8.97
CA GLY A 66 -5.92 -2.81 9.58
C GLY A 66 -6.06 -3.97 8.59
N LYS A 67 -6.11 -3.76 7.27
CA LYS A 67 -6.07 -4.83 6.26
C LYS A 67 -4.65 -5.01 5.75
N VAL A 68 -4.20 -6.25 5.58
CA VAL A 68 -2.84 -6.55 5.09
C VAL A 68 -2.91 -6.99 3.63
N TYR A 69 -2.09 -6.36 2.79
CA TYR A 69 -2.02 -6.61 1.34
C TYR A 69 -0.67 -7.20 0.96
N ASP A 70 -0.68 -8.20 0.07
CA ASP A 70 0.54 -8.73 -0.53
C ASP A 70 1.01 -7.84 -1.69
N CYS A 71 1.97 -6.98 -1.38
CA CYS A 71 2.59 -6.04 -2.30
C CYS A 71 3.86 -6.58 -2.95
N THR A 72 4.12 -7.89 -2.88
CA THR A 72 5.32 -8.52 -3.47
C THR A 72 5.43 -8.26 -4.97
N ARG A 73 4.31 -8.18 -5.70
CA ARG A 73 4.28 -7.79 -7.12
C ARG A 73 4.74 -6.34 -7.37
N GLY A 74 4.65 -5.49 -6.35
CA GLY A 74 5.12 -4.11 -6.33
C GLY A 74 6.55 -3.95 -5.84
N ARG A 75 7.38 -5.00 -5.87
CA ARG A 75 8.78 -4.97 -5.35
C ARG A 75 9.64 -3.84 -5.91
N GLN A 76 9.39 -3.36 -7.13
CA GLN A 76 10.11 -2.20 -7.68
C GLN A 76 9.83 -0.89 -6.91
N PHE A 77 8.73 -0.82 -6.17
CA PHE A 77 8.31 0.35 -5.39
C PHE A 77 8.50 0.18 -3.90
N TYR A 78 8.13 -0.99 -3.38
CA TYR A 78 8.16 -1.29 -1.95
C TYR A 78 9.35 -2.15 -1.54
N GLY A 79 10.10 -2.71 -2.48
CA GLY A 79 11.27 -3.51 -2.15
C GLY A 79 12.44 -2.65 -1.64
N PRO A 80 13.55 -3.28 -1.23
CA PRO A 80 14.68 -2.60 -0.57
C PRO A 80 15.35 -1.48 -1.36
N SER A 81 15.06 -1.35 -2.65
CA SER A 81 15.58 -0.30 -3.53
C SER A 81 14.48 0.61 -4.11
N GLY A 82 13.24 0.42 -3.68
CA GLY A 82 12.10 1.19 -4.14
C GLY A 82 11.89 2.46 -3.31
N PRO A 83 11.29 3.52 -3.90
CA PRO A 83 11.04 4.79 -3.21
C PRO A 83 10.13 4.66 -1.98
N TYR A 84 9.31 3.61 -1.92
CA TYR A 84 8.33 3.37 -0.86
C TYR A 84 8.72 2.20 0.03
N THR A 85 10.02 1.89 0.11
CA THR A 85 10.56 0.83 0.98
C THR A 85 10.17 1.02 2.45
N ASN A 86 9.91 2.25 2.89
CA ASN A 86 9.56 2.56 4.27
C ASN A 86 8.24 1.90 4.69
N PHE A 87 7.30 1.73 3.75
CA PHE A 87 6.01 1.09 4.03
C PHE A 87 6.08 -0.43 4.09
N ALA A 88 7.16 -1.04 3.60
CA ALA A 88 7.29 -2.48 3.52
C ALA A 88 7.39 -3.10 4.92
N GLY A 89 6.43 -3.93 5.27
CA GLY A 89 6.32 -4.56 6.60
C GLY A 89 5.64 -3.70 7.66
N HIS A 90 5.06 -2.54 7.29
CA HIS A 90 4.45 -1.61 8.24
C HIS A 90 2.99 -1.27 7.90
N ASP A 91 2.33 -0.58 8.83
CA ASP A 91 1.06 0.09 8.57
C ASP A 91 1.32 1.43 7.87
N ALA A 92 0.94 1.50 6.60
CA ALA A 92 1.11 2.67 5.75
C ALA A 92 -0.06 3.66 5.85
N SER A 93 -1.09 3.38 6.67
CA SER A 93 -2.33 4.16 6.72
C SER A 93 -2.12 5.65 6.90
N ARG A 94 -1.31 6.06 7.89
CA ARG A 94 -1.03 7.47 8.15
C ARG A 94 -0.21 8.11 7.03
N GLY A 95 0.81 7.42 6.52
CA GLY A 95 1.59 7.91 5.39
C GLY A 95 0.73 8.16 4.15
N LEU A 96 -0.17 7.22 3.82
CA LEU A 96 -1.11 7.35 2.71
C LEU A 96 -2.14 8.45 2.95
N ALA A 97 -2.68 8.57 4.17
CA ALA A 97 -3.63 9.63 4.53
C ALA A 97 -3.02 11.04 4.41
N LEU A 98 -1.75 11.18 4.82
CA LEU A 98 -1.02 12.44 4.77
C LEU A 98 -0.35 12.69 3.42
N ASN A 99 -0.38 11.73 2.50
CA ASN A 99 0.46 11.68 1.29
C ASN A 99 1.94 11.94 1.61
N SER A 100 2.42 11.43 2.75
CA SER A 100 3.80 11.51 3.20
C SER A 100 4.44 10.13 3.17
N PHE A 101 5.69 10.10 2.70
CA PHE A 101 6.55 8.91 2.66
C PHE A 101 7.67 8.99 3.69
N ASP A 102 7.56 9.94 4.62
CA ASP A 102 8.53 10.17 5.66
C ASP A 102 8.52 9.01 6.67
N LEU A 103 9.60 8.87 7.43
CA LEU A 103 9.73 7.79 8.41
C LEU A 103 8.95 8.06 9.70
N ASP A 104 8.63 9.32 9.99
CA ASP A 104 7.93 9.75 11.20
C ASP A 104 6.43 9.43 11.18
N VAL A 105 5.85 9.27 9.99
CA VAL A 105 4.45 8.86 9.80
C VAL A 105 4.23 7.35 9.95
N ILE A 106 5.31 6.58 10.09
CA ILE A 106 5.28 5.11 10.22
C ILE A 106 5.58 4.72 11.66
N LYS A 107 4.72 3.86 12.23
CA LYS A 107 4.94 3.31 13.56
C LYS A 107 5.82 2.07 13.48
N ASP A 108 6.79 2.00 14.40
CA ASP A 108 7.58 0.79 14.62
C ASP A 108 6.70 -0.36 15.13
N TRP A 109 7.18 -1.60 14.95
CA TRP A 109 6.42 -2.79 15.32
C TRP A 109 6.14 -2.92 16.82
N ASP A 110 6.83 -2.16 17.68
CA ASP A 110 6.66 -2.16 19.13
C ASP A 110 5.73 -1.05 19.63
N GLN A 111 5.27 -0.17 18.73
CA GLN A 111 4.35 0.92 19.05
C GLN A 111 2.89 0.47 18.93
N PRO A 112 1.96 1.12 19.64
CA PRO A 112 0.52 0.88 19.45
C PRO A 112 0.11 1.11 17.99
N ILE A 113 -0.89 0.35 17.54
CA ILE A 113 -1.52 0.58 16.23
C ILE A 113 -2.09 1.98 16.22
N ASP A 114 -1.87 2.66 15.11
CA ASP A 114 -2.31 4.02 14.91
C ASP A 114 -3.85 4.11 14.87
N PRO A 115 -4.50 4.85 15.79
CA PRO A 115 -5.95 5.00 15.77
C PRO A 115 -6.47 5.82 14.59
N LEU A 116 -5.63 6.65 13.94
CA LEU A 116 -5.99 7.53 12.81
C LEU A 116 -7.17 8.49 13.13
N ASP A 117 -7.40 8.79 14.41
CA ASP A 117 -8.51 9.60 14.90
C ASP A 117 -8.27 11.11 14.76
N ASP A 118 -7.03 11.51 14.52
CA ASP A 118 -6.58 12.89 14.31
C ASP A 118 -6.66 13.35 12.84
N LEU A 119 -7.07 12.47 11.93
CA LEU A 119 -7.15 12.78 10.50
C LEU A 119 -8.32 13.70 10.17
N THR A 120 -8.05 14.69 9.31
CA THR A 120 -9.05 15.54 8.67
C THR A 120 -9.88 14.75 7.66
N LYS A 121 -11.05 15.29 7.28
CA LYS A 121 -11.91 14.64 6.27
C LYS A 121 -11.17 14.43 4.94
N GLU A 122 -10.38 15.42 4.52
CA GLU A 122 -9.59 15.36 3.29
C GLU A 122 -8.53 14.24 3.34
N GLN A 123 -7.91 14.02 4.50
CA GLN A 123 -6.93 12.95 4.71
C GLN A 123 -7.59 11.57 4.76
N ILE A 124 -8.80 11.47 5.33
CA ILE A 124 -9.60 10.24 5.31
C ILE A 124 -10.04 9.91 3.88
N ASP A 125 -10.54 10.90 3.13
CA ASP A 125 -10.95 10.70 1.73
C ASP A 125 -9.74 10.22 0.89
N ALA A 126 -8.55 10.80 1.09
CA ALA A 126 -7.32 10.35 0.42
C ALA A 126 -6.95 8.90 0.80
N LEU A 127 -7.06 8.55 2.10
CA LEU A 127 -6.81 7.19 2.57
C LEU A 127 -7.80 6.17 2.00
N ASP A 128 -9.07 6.56 1.85
CA ASP A 128 -10.10 5.72 1.23
C ASP A 128 -9.76 5.44 -0.25
N GLU A 129 -9.35 6.45 -1.00
CA GLU A 129 -8.89 6.29 -2.39
C GLU A 129 -7.67 5.37 -2.49
N TRP A 130 -6.70 5.54 -1.60
CA TRP A 130 -5.52 4.65 -1.53
C TRP A 130 -5.91 3.21 -1.18
N GLN A 131 -6.79 3.02 -0.21
CA GLN A 131 -7.25 1.69 0.18
C GLN A 131 -7.95 1.00 -0.99
N GLU A 132 -8.84 1.68 -1.71
CA GLU A 132 -9.49 1.14 -2.90
C GLU A 132 -8.47 0.79 -4.00
N HIS A 133 -7.44 1.62 -4.19
CA HIS A 133 -6.37 1.31 -5.13
C HIS A 133 -5.62 0.02 -4.76
N PHE A 134 -5.26 -0.15 -3.49
CA PHE A 134 -4.59 -1.34 -3.01
C PHE A 134 -5.48 -2.59 -3.09
N GLU A 135 -6.76 -2.48 -2.71
CA GLU A 135 -7.74 -3.56 -2.80
C GLU A 135 -7.92 -4.08 -4.24
N ASN A 136 -7.90 -3.18 -5.23
CA ASN A 136 -8.03 -3.55 -6.63
C ASN A 136 -6.75 -4.18 -7.23
N LYS A 137 -5.59 -3.92 -6.61
CA LYS A 137 -4.28 -4.22 -7.22
C LYS A 137 -3.52 -5.35 -6.53
N TYR A 138 -3.66 -5.45 -5.21
CA TYR A 138 -2.96 -6.40 -4.38
C TYR A 138 -3.97 -7.27 -3.63
N PRO A 139 -3.73 -8.59 -3.52
CA PRO A 139 -4.63 -9.44 -2.77
C PRO A 139 -4.54 -9.09 -1.27
N CYS A 140 -5.70 -8.91 -0.65
CA CYS A 140 -5.80 -8.83 0.81
C CYS A 140 -5.57 -10.23 1.40
N ILE A 141 -4.54 -10.35 2.24
CA ILE A 141 -4.09 -11.62 2.81
C ILE A 141 -4.45 -11.77 4.29
N GLY A 142 -5.00 -10.73 4.92
CA GLY A 142 -5.27 -10.76 6.35
C GLY A 142 -5.61 -9.44 6.99
N THR A 143 -5.55 -9.42 8.32
CA THR A 143 -5.85 -8.26 9.16
C THR A 143 -4.70 -8.01 10.13
N LEU A 144 -4.26 -6.76 10.22
CA LEU A 144 -3.32 -6.30 11.22
C LEU A 144 -4.06 -6.13 12.55
N ILE A 145 -3.63 -6.88 13.56
CA ILE A 145 -4.17 -6.83 14.91
C ILE A 145 -3.07 -6.49 15.91
N PRO A 146 -3.37 -5.76 17.00
CA PRO A 146 -2.37 -5.45 18.01
C PRO A 146 -1.91 -6.75 18.70
N GLU A 147 -0.60 -6.90 18.94
CA GLU A 147 -0.08 -8.04 19.70
C GLU A 147 -0.42 -7.85 21.19
N PRO A 148 -1.16 -8.77 21.83
CA PRO A 148 -1.52 -8.66 23.23
C PRO A 148 -0.27 -8.54 24.12
N GLY A 149 -0.17 -7.44 24.87
CA GLY A 149 0.95 -7.16 25.76
C GLY A 149 2.16 -6.48 25.13
N VAL A 150 2.11 -6.14 23.83
CA VAL A 150 3.15 -5.36 23.14
C VAL A 150 2.57 -4.07 22.57
N ASN A 151 1.51 -4.15 21.76
CA ASN A 151 0.96 -3.02 21.02
C ASN A 151 -0.42 -2.56 21.55
N VAL A 152 -0.64 -2.75 22.86
CA VAL A 152 -1.90 -2.41 23.55
C VAL A 152 -1.97 -0.96 24.00
#